data_AF-A0A845ZSE3-F1
#
_entry.id   AF-A0A845ZSE3-F1
#
_cell.length_a   1.000
_cell.length_b   1.000
_cell.length_c   1.000
_cell.angle_alpha   90.00
_cell.angle_beta   90.00
_cell.angle_gamma   90.00
#
_symmetry.space_group_name_H-M   'P 1'
#
loop_
_entity.id
_entity.type
_entity.pdbx_description
1 polymer ?
#
loop_
_entity_poly.entity_id
_entity_poly.type
_entity_poly.pdbx_seq_one_letter_code
_entity_poly.pdbx_strand_id
1 'polypeptide(L)'
;RGDHDMVPMEKTRKNPKTWKSIAIALAFSGILSCIVSSQLPVWWHKSYAKSRNNPPVAAWINQIPQPLLISNEIPGRVLSLCHLLRPDVQLMLLDKSNSSTNIPEIPEGFKNVLLYRPSEELRQGIETTHNYRVKPTDQSWLWKLSR
;
A
#
# COMPACT_ATOMS: atom_id res chain seq x y z
N ARG A 1 -1.38 77.48 24.30
CA ARG A 1 -2.47 76.55 24.65
C ARG A 1 -3.00 75.98 23.35
N GLY A 2 -2.73 74.75 22.95
CA GLY A 2 -2.06 73.66 23.64
C GLY A 2 -1.23 72.83 22.65
N ASP A 3 -0.41 71.98 23.25
CA ASP A 3 0.65 71.18 22.71
C ASP A 3 0.19 70.25 21.57
N HIS A 4 0.91 70.31 20.44
CA HIS A 4 0.92 69.20 19.49
C HIS A 4 1.92 68.19 20.02
N ASP A 5 1.43 67.21 20.77
CA ASP A 5 2.20 66.06 21.23
C ASP A 5 2.77 65.29 20.02
N MET A 6 4.04 65.54 19.70
CA MET A 6 4.82 64.67 18.83
C MET A 6 5.13 63.38 19.58
N VAL A 7 4.45 62.30 19.20
CA VAL A 7 4.79 60.93 19.62
C VAL A 7 6.23 60.65 19.20
N PRO A 8 7.14 60.24 20.12
CA PRO A 8 8.48 59.83 19.73
C PRO A 8 8.35 58.49 19.00
N MET A 9 8.61 58.50 17.69
CA MET A 9 8.81 57.27 16.94
C MET A 9 10.09 56.60 17.45
N GLU A 10 9.93 55.63 18.34
CA GLU A 10 11.00 54.80 18.86
C GLU A 10 11.69 54.08 17.70
N LYS A 11 12.79 54.68 17.22
CA LYS A 11 13.64 54.11 16.19
C LYS A 11 14.37 52.92 16.81
N THR A 12 13.71 51.75 16.78
CA THR A 12 14.32 50.50 17.19
C THR A 12 15.53 50.24 16.28
N ARG A 13 16.70 50.64 16.76
CA ARG A 13 17.98 50.46 16.09
C ARG A 13 18.36 48.99 16.24
N LYS A 14 17.65 48.13 15.50
CA LYS A 14 17.86 46.69 15.55
C LYS A 14 19.22 46.41 14.95
N ASN A 15 20.16 45.99 15.79
CA ASN A 15 21.52 45.65 15.41
C ASN A 15 21.51 44.66 14.21
N PRO A 16 22.26 44.90 13.13
CA PRO A 16 22.22 44.03 11.94
C PRO A 16 22.65 42.59 12.27
N LYS A 17 23.39 42.40 13.37
CA LYS A 17 23.81 41.09 13.89
C LYS A 17 22.63 40.25 14.39
N THR A 18 21.60 40.85 15.00
CA THR A 18 20.44 40.09 15.52
C THR A 18 19.48 39.69 14.40
N TRP A 19 19.28 40.56 13.41
CA TRP A 19 18.50 40.21 12.21
C TRP A 19 19.14 39.12 11.37
N LYS A 20 20.47 39.11 11.27
CA LYS A 20 21.20 38.04 10.57
C LYS A 20 20.94 36.68 11.24
N SER A 21 20.97 36.61 12.57
CA SER A 21 20.65 35.38 13.30
C SER A 21 19.20 34.94 13.12
N ILE A 22 18.24 35.87 13.12
CA ILE A 22 16.82 35.55 12.89
C ILE A 22 16.60 35.02 11.46
N ALA A 23 17.22 35.66 10.46
CA ALA A 23 17.14 35.23 9.06
C ALA A 23 17.75 33.84 8.85
N ILE A 24 18.89 33.57 9.51
CA ILE A 24 19.54 32.25 9.49
C ILE A 24 18.63 31.21 10.15
N ALA A 25 18.06 31.49 11.33
CA ALA A 25 17.17 30.56 12.02
C ALA A 25 15.91 30.24 11.19
N LEU A 26 15.32 31.23 10.50
CA LEU A 26 14.19 31.02 9.60
C LEU A 26 14.57 30.17 8.38
N ALA A 27 15.73 30.43 7.77
CA ALA A 27 16.22 29.65 6.64
C ALA A 27 16.48 28.18 7.03
N PHE A 28 17.13 27.94 8.17
CA PHE A 28 17.36 26.59 8.69
C PHE A 28 16.06 25.88 9.04
N SER A 29 15.10 26.57 9.68
CA SER A 29 13.77 26.01 9.95
C SER A 29 13.04 25.59 8.66
N GLY A 30 13.11 26.43 7.62
CA GLY A 30 12.57 26.09 6.30
C GLY A 30 13.24 24.87 5.68
N ILE A 31 14.57 24.78 5.74
CA ILE A 31 15.33 23.63 5.22
C ILE A 31 15.03 22.36 6.01
N LEU A 32 14.97 22.43 7.35
CA LEU A 32 14.59 21.32 8.23
C LEU A 32 13.15 20.85 7.93
N SER A 33 12.22 21.77 7.71
CA SER A 33 10.84 21.47 7.29
C SER A 33 10.80 20.77 5.94
N CYS A 34 11.57 21.24 4.95
CA CYS A 34 11.70 20.59 3.65
C CYS A 34 12.33 19.20 3.76
N ILE A 35 13.36 19.01 4.59
CA ILE A 35 14.00 17.71 4.79
C ILE A 35 13.02 16.74 5.43
N VAL A 36 12.35 17.10 6.52
CA VAL A 36 11.33 16.25 7.16
C VAL A 36 10.17 15.95 6.20
N SER A 37 9.73 16.93 5.41
CA SER A 37 8.71 16.73 4.39
C SER A 37 9.17 15.82 3.24
N SER A 38 10.45 15.88 2.85
CA SER A 38 11.03 15.04 1.78
C SER A 38 11.34 13.62 2.25
N GLN A 39 11.67 13.48 3.54
CA GLN A 39 11.98 12.20 4.20
C GLN A 39 10.72 11.42 4.55
N LEU A 40 9.53 12.01 4.44
CA LEU A 40 8.26 11.29 4.54
C LEU A 40 7.87 10.83 3.14
N PRO A 41 8.22 9.59 2.73
CA PRO A 41 8.01 9.10 1.39
C PRO A 41 6.56 8.65 1.22
N VAL A 42 5.59 9.26 1.91
CA VAL A 42 4.17 8.92 1.80
C VAL A 42 3.21 9.98 2.31
N TRP A 43 2.61 10.63 1.33
CA TRP A 43 1.49 11.55 1.42
C TRP A 43 0.17 10.78 1.61
N TRP A 44 -0.62 11.32 2.52
CA TRP A 44 -1.75 10.76 3.24
C TRP A 44 -2.98 10.34 2.39
N HIS A 45 -2.96 10.40 1.05
CA HIS A 45 -4.18 10.19 0.24
C HIS A 45 -4.22 8.90 -0.62
N LYS A 46 -3.14 8.14 -0.74
CA LYS A 46 -3.14 6.94 -1.61
C LYS A 46 -3.16 5.64 -0.80
N SER A 47 -4.25 5.41 -0.08
CA SER A 47 -4.68 4.07 0.37
C SER A 47 -3.56 3.17 0.92
N TYR A 48 -2.78 3.66 1.88
CA TYR A 48 -1.73 2.87 2.55
C TYR A 48 -2.29 1.58 3.21
N ALA A 49 -3.58 1.56 3.53
CA ALA A 49 -4.26 0.39 4.08
C ALA A 49 -4.59 -0.71 3.05
N LYS A 50 -4.59 -0.42 1.74
CA LYS A 50 -5.07 -1.36 0.71
C LYS A 50 -3.96 -2.06 -0.08
N SER A 51 -2.73 -1.55 -0.12
CA SER A 51 -1.61 -2.14 -0.91
C SER A 51 -0.31 -2.41 -0.11
N ARG A 52 -0.24 -2.08 1.18
CA ARG A 52 0.99 -2.26 1.99
C ARG A 52 1.45 -3.72 2.08
N ASN A 53 0.54 -4.68 1.93
CA ASN A 53 0.91 -6.09 1.92
C ASN A 53 1.20 -6.61 0.50
N ASN A 54 1.05 -5.81 -0.57
CA ASN A 54 1.38 -6.29 -1.91
C ASN A 54 2.88 -6.61 -2.07
N PRO A 55 3.83 -5.77 -1.61
CA PRO A 55 5.25 -6.11 -1.69
C PRO A 55 5.64 -7.41 -0.93
N PRO A 56 5.27 -7.62 0.35
CA PRO A 56 5.60 -8.87 1.04
C PRO A 56 4.86 -10.09 0.48
N VAL A 57 3.61 -9.93 0.03
CA VAL A 57 2.86 -11.01 -0.64
C VAL A 57 3.53 -11.39 -1.96
N ALA A 58 3.88 -10.42 -2.80
CA ALA A 58 4.57 -10.67 -4.06
C ALA A 58 5.95 -11.32 -3.84
N ALA A 59 6.73 -10.85 -2.87
CA ALA A 59 8.01 -11.43 -2.52
C ALA A 59 7.90 -12.89 -2.08
N TRP A 60 6.84 -13.26 -1.37
CA TRP A 60 6.58 -14.64 -0.97
C TRP A 60 6.12 -15.51 -2.15
N ILE A 61 5.19 -15.02 -2.97
CA ILE A 61 4.72 -15.73 -4.18
C ILE A 61 5.89 -15.99 -5.13
N ASN A 62 6.78 -15.02 -5.30
CA ASN A 62 7.95 -15.10 -6.18
C ASN A 62 9.01 -16.12 -5.73
N GLN A 63 8.96 -16.61 -4.49
CA GLN A 63 9.85 -17.67 -4.00
C GLN A 63 9.33 -19.07 -4.35
N ILE A 64 8.05 -19.17 -4.73
CA ILE A 64 7.41 -20.45 -5.02
C ILE A 64 7.66 -20.79 -6.49
N PRO A 65 8.07 -22.01 -6.83
CA PRO A 65 8.21 -22.43 -8.21
C PRO A 65 6.85 -22.62 -8.86
N GLN A 66 6.61 -21.91 -9.98
CA GLN A 66 5.42 -22.00 -10.84
C GLN A 66 4.09 -21.99 -10.07
N PRO A 67 3.79 -20.95 -9.28
CA PRO A 67 2.54 -20.88 -8.55
C PRO A 67 1.38 -20.49 -9.47
N LEU A 68 0.21 -21.06 -9.19
CA LEU A 68 -1.06 -20.60 -9.75
C LEU A 68 -1.73 -19.68 -8.73
N LEU A 69 -1.94 -18.42 -9.10
CA LEU A 69 -2.62 -17.43 -8.28
C LEU A 69 -4.06 -17.25 -8.78
N ILE A 70 -5.03 -17.61 -7.95
CA ILE A 70 -6.46 -17.45 -8.22
C ILE A 70 -6.99 -16.28 -7.41
N SER A 71 -7.72 -15.36 -8.04
CA SER A 71 -8.34 -14.23 -7.34
C SER A 71 -9.69 -13.87 -7.96
N ASN A 72 -10.66 -13.56 -7.11
CA ASN A 72 -11.97 -13.01 -7.51
C ASN A 72 -12.15 -11.54 -7.14
N GLU A 73 -11.05 -10.87 -6.82
CA GLU A 73 -11.05 -9.46 -6.47
C GLU A 73 -11.06 -8.57 -7.74
N ILE A 74 -11.38 -7.29 -7.58
CA ILE A 74 -11.44 -6.33 -8.70
C ILE A 74 -10.13 -6.39 -9.51
N PRO A 75 -10.17 -6.59 -10.84
CA PRO A 75 -8.98 -6.76 -11.68
C PRO A 75 -7.92 -5.69 -11.45
N GLY A 76 -8.31 -4.43 -11.27
CA GLY A 76 -7.36 -3.33 -10.99
C GLY A 76 -6.50 -3.53 -9.73
N ARG A 77 -7.02 -4.22 -8.70
CA ARG A 77 -6.26 -4.57 -7.49
C ARG A 77 -5.31 -5.73 -7.74
N VAL A 78 -5.73 -6.73 -8.51
CA VAL A 78 -4.87 -7.87 -8.84
C VAL A 78 -3.75 -7.44 -9.78
N LEU A 79 -4.04 -6.60 -10.79
CA LEU A 79 -3.04 -6.03 -11.69
C LEU A 79 -1.94 -5.25 -10.96
N SER A 80 -2.29 -4.55 -9.87
CA SER A 80 -1.30 -3.87 -9.03
C SER A 80 -0.34 -4.82 -8.32
N LEU A 81 -0.75 -6.07 -8.06
CA LEU A 81 0.10 -7.15 -7.56
C LEU A 81 0.90 -7.77 -8.71
N CYS A 82 0.28 -8.02 -9.86
CA CYS A 82 0.91 -8.65 -11.03
C CYS A 82 2.20 -7.95 -11.46
N HIS A 83 2.25 -6.62 -11.37
CA HIS A 83 3.45 -5.86 -11.71
C HIS A 83 4.68 -6.22 -10.84
N LEU A 84 4.46 -6.75 -9.64
CA LEU A 84 5.51 -7.21 -8.72
C LEU A 84 5.77 -8.72 -8.81
N LEU A 85 4.95 -9.47 -9.54
CA LEU A 85 5.09 -10.91 -9.69
C LEU A 85 6.12 -11.25 -10.76
N ARG A 86 6.81 -12.37 -10.58
CA ARG A 86 7.67 -12.93 -11.61
C ARG A 86 6.83 -13.43 -12.80
N PRO A 87 7.41 -13.47 -14.02
CA PRO A 87 6.69 -13.90 -15.22
C PRO A 87 6.30 -15.40 -15.24
N ASP A 88 6.86 -16.21 -14.34
CA ASP A 88 6.52 -17.63 -14.17
C ASP A 88 5.29 -17.86 -13.27
N VAL A 89 4.71 -16.80 -12.71
CA VAL A 89 3.46 -16.87 -11.93
C VAL A 89 2.27 -16.87 -12.87
N GLN A 90 1.46 -17.93 -12.83
CA GLN A 90 0.23 -17.99 -13.61
C GLN A 90 -0.93 -17.36 -12.83
N LEU A 91 -1.74 -16.57 -13.52
CA LEU A 91 -2.80 -15.79 -12.91
C LEU A 91 -4.17 -16.20 -13.46
N MET A 92 -5.09 -16.58 -12.58
CA MET A 92 -6.47 -16.90 -12.90
C MET A 92 -7.37 -15.87 -12.22
N LEU A 93 -7.97 -14.99 -13.02
CA LEU A 93 -8.93 -13.98 -12.57
C LEU A 93 -10.35 -14.52 -12.73
N LEU A 94 -11.08 -14.56 -11.63
CA LEU A 94 -12.48 -14.91 -11.62
C LEU A 94 -13.30 -13.64 -11.56
N ASP A 95 -14.41 -13.62 -12.29
CA ASP A 95 -15.38 -12.56 -12.11
C ASP A 95 -16.05 -12.73 -10.74
N LYS A 96 -16.12 -11.63 -9.99
CA LYS A 96 -16.81 -11.58 -8.70
C LYS A 96 -18.28 -11.98 -8.85
N SER A 97 -18.91 -11.68 -9.98
CA SER A 97 -20.31 -12.06 -10.26
C SER A 97 -20.50 -13.58 -10.37
N ASN A 98 -19.50 -14.29 -10.89
CA ASN A 98 -19.56 -15.72 -11.17
C ASN A 98 -19.00 -16.59 -10.02
N SER A 99 -18.35 -15.97 -9.03
CA SER A 99 -17.68 -16.68 -7.93
C SER A 99 -18.61 -17.44 -7.00
N SER A 100 -19.89 -17.05 -6.94
CA SER A 100 -20.90 -17.69 -6.07
C SER A 100 -21.65 -18.84 -6.75
N THR A 101 -21.64 -18.86 -8.09
CA THR A 101 -22.47 -19.80 -8.89
C THR A 101 -21.62 -20.82 -9.64
N ASN A 102 -20.35 -20.50 -9.93
CA ASN A 102 -19.46 -21.40 -10.64
C ASN A 102 -18.07 -21.38 -10.00
N ILE A 103 -17.80 -22.40 -9.18
CA ILE A 103 -16.47 -22.61 -8.60
C ILE A 103 -15.59 -23.11 -9.74
N PRO A 104 -14.48 -22.42 -10.07
CA PRO A 104 -13.66 -22.79 -11.20
C PRO A 104 -12.98 -24.14 -10.96
N GLU A 105 -12.90 -24.95 -12.01
CA GLU A 105 -12.02 -26.11 -12.00
C GLU A 105 -10.57 -25.66 -11.91
N ILE A 106 -9.86 -26.13 -10.88
CA ILE A 106 -8.44 -25.84 -10.70
C ILE A 106 -7.66 -26.69 -11.70
N PRO A 107 -6.88 -26.09 -12.61
CA PRO A 107 -6.13 -26.84 -13.61
C PRO A 107 -5.21 -27.89 -12.97
N GLU A 108 -5.25 -29.10 -13.50
CA GLU A 108 -4.33 -30.16 -13.06
C GLU A 108 -2.90 -29.84 -13.51
N GLY A 109 -1.92 -30.08 -12.62
CA GLY A 109 -0.50 -29.85 -12.89
C GLY A 109 0.16 -28.80 -11.99
N PHE A 110 -0.62 -27.95 -11.31
CA PHE A 110 -0.07 -27.01 -10.33
C PHE A 110 0.08 -27.63 -8.95
N LYS A 111 1.33 -27.73 -8.47
CA LYS A 111 1.62 -28.18 -7.10
C LYS A 111 1.36 -27.09 -6.05
N ASN A 112 1.45 -25.83 -6.46
CA ASN A 112 1.31 -24.68 -5.57
C ASN A 112 0.18 -23.79 -6.08
N VAL A 113 -1.02 -23.96 -5.50
CA VAL A 113 -2.18 -23.12 -5.81
C VAL A 113 -2.44 -22.18 -4.65
N LEU A 114 -2.51 -20.89 -4.96
CA LEU A 114 -2.63 -19.79 -4.02
C LEU A 114 -3.89 -18.99 -4.32
N LEU A 115 -4.61 -18.59 -3.27
CA LEU A 115 -5.75 -17.71 -3.37
C LEU A 115 -5.38 -16.32 -2.85
N TYR A 116 -5.49 -15.30 -3.71
CA TYR A 116 -5.24 -13.91 -3.33
C TYR A 116 -6.55 -13.20 -3.01
N ARG A 117 -6.69 -12.78 -1.76
CA ARG A 117 -7.90 -12.12 -1.21
C ARG A 117 -9.21 -12.78 -1.68
N PRO A 118 -9.36 -14.11 -1.53
CA PRO A 118 -10.57 -14.78 -1.96
C PRO A 118 -11.78 -14.25 -1.16
N SER A 119 -12.93 -14.15 -1.82
CA SER A 119 -14.19 -13.95 -1.10
C SER A 119 -14.55 -15.20 -0.29
N GLU A 120 -15.41 -15.03 0.70
CA GLU A 120 -15.79 -16.13 1.59
C GLU A 120 -16.55 -17.23 0.83
N GLU A 121 -17.36 -16.85 -0.16
CA GLU A 121 -18.10 -17.79 -1.02
C GLU A 121 -17.14 -18.68 -1.82
N LEU A 122 -16.07 -18.08 -2.37
CA LEU A 122 -15.07 -18.83 -3.14
C LEU A 122 -14.31 -19.81 -2.24
N ARG A 123 -13.98 -19.40 -1.00
CA ARG A 123 -13.30 -20.28 -0.04
C ARG A 123 -14.18 -21.47 0.31
N GLN A 124 -15.42 -21.23 0.71
CA GLN A 124 -16.36 -22.28 1.09
C GLN A 124 -16.70 -23.19 -0.09
N GLY A 125 -16.85 -22.62 -1.29
CA GLY A 125 -17.07 -23.37 -2.51
C GLY A 125 -15.93 -24.33 -2.81
N ILE A 126 -14.68 -23.87 -2.75
CA ILE A 126 -13.52 -24.73 -3.02
C ILE A 126 -13.39 -25.85 -1.96
N GLU A 127 -13.67 -25.55 -0.68
CA GLU A 127 -13.64 -26.55 0.39
C GLU A 127 -14.72 -27.62 0.22
N THR A 128 -15.93 -27.22 -0.17
CA THR A 128 -17.09 -28.12 -0.29
C THR A 128 -17.12 -28.91 -1.60
N THR A 129 -16.79 -28.27 -2.72
CA THR A 129 -16.88 -28.88 -4.06
C THR A 129 -15.67 -29.72 -4.41
N HIS A 130 -14.48 -29.32 -3.97
CA HIS A 130 -13.23 -29.95 -4.40
C HIS A 130 -12.43 -30.61 -3.26
N ASN A 131 -12.98 -30.65 -2.04
CA ASN A 131 -12.36 -31.25 -0.85
C ASN A 131 -10.92 -30.77 -0.58
N TYR A 132 -10.57 -29.55 -1.02
CA TYR A 132 -9.31 -28.91 -0.69
C TYR A 132 -9.40 -28.28 0.69
N ARG A 133 -8.27 -28.25 1.41
CA ARG A 133 -8.14 -27.39 2.60
C ARG A 133 -7.59 -26.04 2.21
N VAL A 134 -8.33 -24.98 2.54
CA VAL A 134 -7.87 -23.59 2.38
C VAL A 134 -7.17 -23.18 3.67
N LYS A 135 -5.82 -23.16 3.66
CA LYS A 135 -5.04 -22.74 4.83
C LYS A 135 -4.59 -21.30 4.70
N PRO A 136 -4.72 -20.47 5.76
CA PRO A 136 -4.14 -19.13 5.74
C PRO A 136 -2.61 -19.26 5.70
N THR A 137 -1.95 -18.37 4.98
CA THR A 137 -0.50 -18.20 5.07
C THR A 137 -0.15 -17.13 6.10
N ASP A 138 1.13 -17.00 6.44
CA ASP A 138 1.61 -15.91 7.31
C ASP A 138 1.33 -14.51 6.72
N GLN A 139 0.99 -14.44 5.44
CA GLN A 139 0.53 -13.23 4.78
C GLN A 139 -1.00 -13.13 4.86
N SER A 140 -1.51 -12.10 5.54
CA SER A 140 -2.94 -11.92 5.85
C SER A 140 -3.90 -11.91 4.64
N TRP A 141 -3.39 -11.76 3.41
CA TRP A 141 -4.18 -11.71 2.17
C TRP A 141 -3.99 -12.91 1.25
N LEU A 142 -3.23 -13.91 1.69
CA LEU A 142 -2.86 -15.05 0.86
C LEU A 142 -3.21 -16.34 1.57
N TRP A 143 -3.89 -17.22 0.83
CA TRP A 143 -4.27 -18.53 1.29
C TRP A 143 -3.65 -19.57 0.37
N LYS A 144 -3.28 -20.72 0.93
CA LYS A 144 -2.73 -21.84 0.16
C LYS A 144 -3.76 -22.96 0.13
N LEU A 145 -3.98 -23.50 -1.06
CA LEU A 145 -4.76 -24.73 -1.22
C LEU A 145 -3.85 -25.94 -1.01
N SER A 146 -4.28 -26.83 -0.14
CA SER A 146 -3.70 -28.15 0.05
C SER A 146 -4.76 -29.20 -0.28
N ARG A 147 -4.38 -30.23 -1.04
CA ARG A 147 -5.11 -31.50 -0.99
C ARG A 147 -4.86 -32.18 0.36
#